data_AF-A0A1G2DHI6-F1
#
_entry.id   AF-A0A1G2DHI6-F1
#
_cell.length_a   1.000
_cell.length_b   1.000
_cell.length_c   1.000
_cell.angle_alpha   90.00
_cell.angle_beta   90.00
_cell.angle_gamma   90.00
#
_symmetry.space_group_name_H-M   'P 1'
#
loop_
_entity.id
_entity.type
_entity.pdbx_description
1 polymer ?
#
loop_
_entity_poly.entity_id
_entity_poly.type
_entity_poly.pdbx_seq_one_letter_code
_entity_poly.pdbx_strand_id
1 'polypeptide(L)'
;MQVLKKGHSGVAVIDSKKRTGEAGQYVKYAADDPDLAAVISAARSAGCEVRYYFSDVKTFAGEEIPLKIVVTEIPPGHVQPFHTHETVHEVSVVNEGVITEIESDILDETDVIALKQTGTSLSVGETVVEEPGKRHTIANFTTSYAKFTTTQSARMQREKFSSDWKR
;
A
#
# COMPACT_ATOMS: atom_id res chain seq x y z
N MET A 1 0.01 -13.28 -19.40
CA MET A 1 -1.22 -12.46 -19.29
C MET A 1 -0.85 -11.02 -19.62
N GLN A 2 -1.41 -10.44 -20.69
CA GLN A 2 -1.23 -9.02 -21.02
C GLN A 2 -2.46 -8.24 -20.53
N VAL A 3 -2.25 -7.27 -19.64
CA VAL A 3 -3.29 -6.42 -19.04
C VAL A 3 -3.39 -5.12 -19.85
N LEU A 4 -4.55 -4.82 -20.42
CA LEU A 4 -4.70 -3.81 -21.49
C LEU A 4 -5.18 -2.42 -21.06
N LYS A 5 -5.48 -2.21 -19.78
CA LYS A 5 -5.75 -0.85 -19.26
C LYS A 5 -5.44 -0.81 -17.78
N LYS A 6 -4.50 0.05 -17.37
CA LYS A 6 -4.32 0.42 -15.97
C LYS A 6 -5.43 1.42 -15.63
N GLY A 7 -6.51 0.95 -15.02
CA GLY A 7 -7.60 1.79 -14.52
C GLY A 7 -7.15 2.59 -13.31
N HIS A 8 -6.26 3.57 -13.52
CA HIS A 8 -5.89 4.53 -12.48
C HIS A 8 -7.18 5.14 -11.95
N SER A 9 -7.56 4.75 -10.74
CA SER A 9 -8.87 5.08 -10.16
C SER A 9 -8.77 6.18 -9.12
N GLY A 10 -7.56 6.53 -8.70
CA GLY A 10 -7.29 7.70 -7.91
C GLY A 10 -6.05 7.54 -7.04
N VAL A 11 -5.85 8.53 -6.20
CA VAL A 11 -4.72 8.61 -5.27
C VAL A 11 -5.23 8.84 -3.86
N ALA A 12 -4.64 8.20 -2.86
CA ALA A 12 -4.80 8.61 -1.47
C ALA A 12 -3.52 9.27 -0.96
N VAL A 13 -3.70 10.34 -0.20
CA VAL A 13 -2.66 10.97 0.60
C VAL A 13 -2.91 10.61 2.05
N ILE A 14 -1.87 10.12 2.71
CA ILE A 14 -1.90 9.65 4.09
C ILE A 14 -0.91 10.47 4.92
N ASP A 15 -1.42 11.25 5.87
CA ASP A 15 -0.58 12.02 6.79
C ASP A 15 0.02 11.08 7.86
N SER A 16 1.32 10.82 7.73
CA SER A 16 2.08 9.90 8.58
C SER A 16 2.21 10.38 10.02
N LYS A 17 1.92 11.66 10.30
CA LYS A 17 2.03 12.28 11.63
C LYS A 17 0.73 12.20 12.42
N LYS A 18 -0.38 11.83 11.76
CA LYS A 18 -1.70 11.73 12.37
C LYS A 18 -2.03 10.30 12.76
N ARG A 19 -2.89 10.15 13.76
CA ARG A 19 -3.40 8.84 14.15
C ARG A 19 -4.39 8.33 13.11
N THR A 20 -4.44 7.02 12.91
CA THR A 20 -5.43 6.40 12.02
C THR A 20 -6.86 6.82 12.40
N GLY A 21 -7.63 7.28 11.40
CA GLY A 21 -9.00 7.74 11.60
C GLY A 21 -9.13 9.20 12.07
N GLU A 22 -8.02 9.87 12.36
CA GLU A 22 -8.02 11.31 12.61
C GLU A 22 -8.42 12.09 11.35
N ALA A 23 -9.14 13.21 11.53
CA ALA A 23 -9.59 14.03 10.41
C ALA A 23 -8.40 14.49 9.53
N GLY A 24 -8.50 14.20 8.23
CA GLY A 24 -7.46 14.50 7.25
C GLY A 24 -6.22 13.61 7.35
N GLN A 25 -6.24 12.52 8.13
CA GLN A 25 -5.19 11.51 8.09
C GLN A 25 -5.20 10.74 6.77
N TYR A 26 -6.38 10.46 6.21
CA TYR A 26 -6.55 9.80 4.92
C TYR A 26 -7.46 10.64 4.04
N VAL A 27 -6.96 11.08 2.88
CA VAL A 27 -7.73 11.85 1.90
C VAL A 27 -7.57 11.21 0.53
N LYS A 28 -8.70 10.92 -0.14
CA LYS A 28 -8.72 10.29 -1.46
C LYS A 28 -9.13 11.30 -2.53
N TYR A 29 -8.38 11.31 -3.63
CA TYR A 29 -8.58 12.14 -4.79
C TYR A 29 -8.91 11.25 -6.00
N ALA A 30 -9.79 11.74 -6.88
CA ALA A 30 -10.12 11.06 -8.12
C ALA A 30 -8.95 11.14 -9.10
N ALA A 31 -8.86 10.18 -10.03
CA ALA A 31 -7.77 10.14 -11.02
C ALA A 31 -7.81 11.29 -12.03
N ASP A 32 -8.98 11.90 -12.22
CA ASP A 32 -9.26 13.03 -13.12
C ASP A 32 -9.31 14.38 -12.40
N ASP A 33 -8.92 14.42 -11.12
CA ASP A 33 -8.81 15.67 -10.37
C ASP A 33 -7.77 16.60 -11.04
N PRO A 34 -8.16 17.84 -11.43
CA PRO A 34 -7.29 18.75 -12.17
C PRO A 34 -6.07 19.20 -11.36
N ASP A 35 -6.15 19.20 -10.03
CA ASP A 35 -5.08 19.64 -9.13
C ASP A 35 -4.23 18.47 -8.60
N LEU A 36 -4.50 17.23 -9.06
CA LEU A 36 -3.89 16.02 -8.53
C LEU A 36 -2.36 16.05 -8.49
N ALA A 37 -1.73 16.59 -9.53
CA ALA A 37 -0.27 16.70 -9.59
C ALA A 37 0.29 17.64 -8.50
N ALA A 38 -0.38 18.76 -8.24
CA ALA A 38 -0.01 19.70 -7.19
C ALA A 38 -0.23 19.08 -5.79
N VAL A 39 -1.35 18.37 -5.61
CA VAL A 39 -1.67 17.62 -4.38
C VAL A 39 -0.57 16.59 -4.06
N ILE A 40 -0.17 15.78 -5.04
CA ILE A 40 0.89 14.78 -4.88
C ILE A 40 2.22 15.45 -4.51
N SER A 41 2.58 16.53 -5.21
CA SER A 41 3.82 17.25 -4.93
C SER A 41 3.83 17.80 -3.51
N ALA A 42 2.74 18.43 -3.07
CA ALA A 42 2.61 18.97 -1.72
C ALA A 42 2.66 17.86 -0.66
N ALA A 43 2.00 16.72 -0.90
CA ALA A 43 2.03 15.56 -0.01
C ALA A 43 3.45 15.02 0.20
N ARG A 44 4.22 14.86 -0.89
CA ARG A 44 5.62 14.41 -0.81
C ARG A 44 6.48 15.37 0.02
N SER A 45 6.34 16.68 -0.22
CA SER A 45 7.06 17.71 0.54
C SER A 45 6.67 17.74 2.02
N ALA A 46 5.43 17.38 2.36
CA ALA A 46 4.96 17.31 3.74
C ALA A 46 5.41 16.04 4.50
N GLY A 47 5.98 15.06 3.82
CA GLY A 47 6.34 13.77 4.40
C GLY A 47 5.15 12.82 4.53
N CYS A 48 4.17 12.93 3.64
CA CYS A 48 3.00 12.06 3.60
C CYS A 48 3.26 10.80 2.77
N GLU A 49 2.57 9.72 3.11
CA GLU A 49 2.46 8.56 2.24
C GLU A 49 1.49 8.85 1.09
N VAL A 50 1.82 8.36 -0.10
CA VAL A 50 1.00 8.50 -1.30
C VAL A 50 0.72 7.12 -1.89
N ARG A 51 -0.56 6.77 -2.04
CA ARG A 51 -1.00 5.50 -2.66
C ARG A 51 -1.72 5.76 -3.97
N TYR A 52 -1.21 5.22 -5.07
CA TYR A 52 -1.86 5.21 -6.37
C TYR A 52 -2.66 3.93 -6.53
N TYR A 53 -3.95 4.05 -6.78
CA TYR A 53 -4.83 2.91 -6.98
C TYR A 53 -5.08 2.67 -8.46
N PHE A 54 -4.89 1.42 -8.86
CA PHE A 54 -5.29 0.92 -10.15
C PHE A 54 -6.28 -0.21 -9.93
N SER A 55 -7.56 0.10 -10.15
CA SER A 55 -8.66 -0.86 -10.10
C SER A 55 -9.18 -1.15 -11.51
N ASP A 56 -10.12 -2.09 -11.60
CA ASP A 56 -10.87 -2.36 -12.84
C ASP A 56 -9.98 -2.90 -13.96
N VAL A 57 -9.08 -3.79 -13.56
CA VAL A 57 -8.17 -4.52 -14.44
C VAL A 57 -8.97 -5.51 -15.28
N LYS A 58 -8.79 -5.45 -16.61
CA LYS A 58 -9.48 -6.32 -17.56
C LYS A 58 -8.52 -7.15 -18.42
N THR A 59 -8.96 -8.36 -18.78
CA THR A 59 -8.29 -9.20 -19.80
C THR A 59 -8.47 -8.61 -21.20
N PHE A 60 -7.76 -9.17 -22.20
CA PHE A 60 -7.96 -8.81 -23.61
C PHE A 60 -9.41 -9.03 -24.08
N ALA A 61 -10.09 -10.04 -23.52
CA ALA A 61 -11.48 -10.34 -23.83
C ALA A 61 -12.48 -9.39 -23.12
N GLY A 62 -11.99 -8.41 -22.35
CA GLY A 62 -12.82 -7.47 -21.60
C GLY A 62 -13.35 -8.00 -20.26
N GLU A 63 -12.95 -9.21 -19.86
CA GLU A 63 -13.32 -9.81 -18.58
C GLU A 63 -12.62 -9.09 -17.42
N GLU A 64 -13.37 -8.74 -16.39
CA GLU A 64 -12.83 -8.10 -15.19
C GLU A 64 -12.15 -9.11 -14.28
N ILE A 65 -10.99 -8.72 -13.75
CA ILE A 65 -10.18 -9.57 -12.87
C ILE A 65 -10.31 -9.02 -11.44
N PRO A 66 -10.48 -9.86 -10.41
CA PRO A 66 -10.42 -9.48 -9.00
C PRO A 66 -8.96 -9.17 -8.59
N LEU A 67 -8.41 -8.13 -9.21
CA LEU A 67 -7.04 -7.66 -9.07
C LEU A 67 -7.08 -6.17 -8.77
N LYS A 68 -6.36 -5.76 -7.73
CA LYS A 68 -6.09 -4.35 -7.42
C LYS A 68 -4.59 -4.18 -7.32
N ILE A 69 -4.09 -3.14 -7.97
CA ILE A 69 -2.68 -2.77 -7.88
C ILE A 69 -2.61 -1.46 -7.10
N VAL A 70 -1.76 -1.43 -6.08
CA VAL A 70 -1.48 -0.23 -5.29
C VAL A 70 0.00 0.07 -5.43
N VAL A 71 0.35 1.25 -5.93
CA VAL A 71 1.72 1.75 -5.86
C VAL A 71 1.80 2.66 -4.66
N THR A 72 2.68 2.36 -3.72
CA THR A 72 2.80 3.11 -2.46
C THR A 72 4.16 3.78 -2.42
N GLU A 73 4.16 5.08 -2.14
CA GLU A 73 5.33 5.86 -1.78
C GLU A 73 5.29 6.13 -0.28
N ILE A 74 6.20 5.49 0.46
CA ILE A 74 6.24 5.56 1.92
C ILE A 74 7.37 6.50 2.39
N PRO A 75 7.05 7.55 3.17
CA PRO A 75 8.03 8.54 3.60
C PRO A 75 8.99 7.97 4.66
N PRO A 76 10.18 8.59 4.83
CA PRO A 76 11.12 8.25 5.90
C PRO A 76 10.46 8.22 7.28
N GLY A 77 10.75 7.18 8.06
CA GLY A 77 10.28 7.02 9.44
C GLY A 77 8.83 6.58 9.58
N HIS A 78 8.08 6.36 8.50
CA HIS A 78 6.69 5.94 8.59
C HIS A 78 6.57 4.43 8.76
N VAL A 79 5.65 4.03 9.65
CA VAL A 79 5.18 2.66 9.83
C VAL A 79 3.70 2.66 9.47
N GLN A 80 3.31 1.82 8.51
CA GLN A 80 1.90 1.68 8.17
C GLN A 80 1.13 1.04 9.33
N PRO A 81 -0.19 1.24 9.41
CA PRO A 81 -0.98 0.51 10.36
C PRO A 81 -0.86 -1.00 10.14
N PHE A 82 -0.65 -1.75 11.23
CA PHE A 82 -0.77 -3.20 11.17
C PHE A 82 -2.18 -3.59 10.76
N HIS A 83 -2.25 -4.63 9.94
CA HIS A 83 -3.50 -5.12 9.40
C HIS A 83 -3.39 -6.58 8.97
N THR A 84 -4.55 -7.18 8.77
CA THR A 84 -4.74 -8.54 8.29
C THR A 84 -5.75 -8.51 7.15
N HIS A 85 -5.49 -9.34 6.15
CA HIS A 85 -6.41 -9.68 5.08
C HIS A 85 -6.94 -11.10 5.32
N GLU A 86 -8.25 -11.33 5.23
CA GLU A 86 -8.82 -12.68 5.46
C GLU A 86 -8.81 -13.53 4.20
N THR A 87 -8.92 -12.89 3.04
CA THR A 87 -9.18 -13.57 1.76
C THR A 87 -8.32 -13.04 0.62
N VAL A 88 -7.69 -11.88 0.83
CA VAL A 88 -6.80 -11.25 -0.13
C VAL A 88 -5.38 -11.74 0.09
N HIS A 89 -4.76 -12.20 -1.00
CA HIS A 89 -3.33 -12.43 -1.08
C HIS A 89 -2.67 -11.16 -1.57
N GLU A 90 -1.63 -10.72 -0.86
CA GLU A 90 -0.85 -9.55 -1.24
C GLU A 90 0.55 -9.98 -1.66
N VAL A 91 0.99 -9.43 -2.80
CA VAL A 91 2.36 -9.59 -3.26
C VAL A 91 2.92 -8.21 -3.51
N SER A 92 3.92 -7.85 -2.71
CA SER A 92 4.57 -6.53 -2.75
C SER A 92 5.96 -6.67 -3.37
N VAL A 93 6.31 -5.80 -4.32
CA VAL A 93 7.65 -5.71 -4.91
C VAL A 93 8.22 -4.31 -4.70
N VAL A 94 9.47 -4.23 -4.25
CA VAL A 94 10.15 -2.95 -4.03
C VAL A 94 10.61 -2.39 -5.37
N ASN A 95 10.21 -1.16 -5.66
CA ASN A 95 10.54 -0.45 -6.89
C ASN A 95 11.70 0.54 -6.68
N GLU A 96 11.72 1.24 -5.55
CA GLU A 96 12.71 2.26 -5.22
C GLU A 96 12.99 2.24 -3.71
N GLY A 97 14.24 2.45 -3.28
CA GLY A 97 14.61 2.49 -1.86
C GLY A 97 14.61 1.13 -1.16
N VAL A 98 14.37 1.15 0.15
CA VAL A 98 14.30 -0.04 1.02
C VAL A 98 13.06 0.09 1.90
N ILE A 99 12.30 -0.99 2.01
CA ILE A 99 11.21 -1.11 2.98
C ILE A 99 11.57 -2.18 4.02
N THR A 100 10.89 -2.17 5.15
CA THR A 100 10.96 -3.23 6.16
C THR A 100 9.58 -3.83 6.31
N GLU A 101 9.44 -5.11 6.01
CA GLU A 101 8.22 -5.88 6.27
C GLU A 101 8.28 -6.48 7.67
N ILE A 102 7.15 -6.46 8.38
CA ILE A 102 7.02 -7.00 9.73
C ILE A 102 5.71 -7.77 9.86
N GLU A 103 5.78 -9.10 10.02
CA GLU A 103 4.68 -9.95 10.48
C GLU A 103 4.69 -10.03 12.03
N SER A 104 3.58 -9.67 12.69
CA SER A 104 3.44 -9.82 14.14
C SER A 104 1.99 -9.73 14.60
N ASP A 105 1.61 -10.62 15.52
CA ASP A 105 0.30 -10.59 16.19
C ASP A 105 0.24 -9.65 17.40
N ILE A 106 1.40 -9.20 17.91
CA ILE A 106 1.48 -8.48 19.21
C ILE A 106 2.08 -7.08 19.11
N LEU A 107 2.91 -6.80 18.10
CA LEU A 107 3.54 -5.49 17.95
C LEU A 107 2.54 -4.45 17.44
N ASP A 108 2.75 -3.19 17.81
CA ASP A 108 2.04 -2.05 17.24
C ASP A 108 3.03 -1.10 16.55
N GLU A 109 2.49 -0.05 15.94
CA GLU A 109 3.27 0.88 15.12
C GLU A 109 4.21 1.79 15.96
N THR A 110 4.13 1.73 17.29
CA THR A 110 4.84 2.64 18.19
C THR A 110 6.19 2.11 18.69
N ASP A 111 6.38 0.78 18.74
CA ASP A 111 7.63 0.16 19.20
C ASP A 111 8.68 0.05 18.09
N VAL A 112 9.22 1.20 17.68
CA VAL A 112 10.20 1.30 16.58
C VAL A 112 11.43 0.41 16.80
N ILE A 113 11.85 0.19 18.05
CA ILE A 113 13.02 -0.64 18.33
C ILE A 113 12.70 -2.11 18.06
N ALA A 114 11.58 -2.61 18.58
CA ALA A 114 11.16 -3.98 18.33
C ALA A 114 10.89 -4.22 16.83
N LEU A 115 10.20 -3.27 16.16
CA LEU A 115 9.93 -3.37 14.72
C LEU A 115 11.20 -3.50 13.88
N LYS A 116 12.25 -2.72 14.21
CA LYS A 116 13.55 -2.82 13.52
C LYS A 116 14.29 -4.13 13.77
N GLN A 117 14.07 -4.76 14.92
CA GLN A 117 14.71 -6.02 15.28
C GLN A 117 13.99 -7.23 14.68
N THR A 118 12.67 -7.17 14.56
CA THR A 118 11.83 -8.25 14.02
C THR A 118 11.72 -8.18 12.50
N GLY A 119 11.72 -6.99 11.93
CA GLY A 119 11.42 -6.78 10.52
C GLY A 119 12.49 -7.27 9.55
N THR A 120 12.05 -7.68 8.37
CA THR A 120 12.92 -8.05 7.24
C THR A 120 13.04 -6.88 6.28
N SER A 121 14.26 -6.42 6.02
CA SER A 121 14.51 -5.35 5.05
C SER A 121 14.51 -5.91 3.62
N LEU A 122 13.79 -5.24 2.72
CA LEU A 122 13.63 -5.59 1.32
C LEU A 122 14.09 -4.41 0.45
N SER A 123 15.00 -4.70 -0.47
CA SER A 123 15.59 -3.76 -1.43
C SER A 123 14.95 -3.91 -2.81
N VAL A 124 15.28 -2.99 -3.73
CA VAL A 124 14.75 -2.95 -5.09
C VAL A 124 14.81 -4.33 -5.78
N GLY A 125 13.66 -4.76 -6.30
CA GLY A 125 13.48 -6.04 -6.99
C GLY A 125 13.13 -7.21 -6.07
N GLU A 126 13.32 -7.08 -4.76
CA GLU A 126 12.88 -8.08 -3.79
C GLU A 126 11.36 -8.03 -3.61
N THR A 127 10.80 -9.19 -3.28
CA THR A 127 9.36 -9.41 -3.20
C THR A 127 8.99 -10.02 -1.85
N VAL A 128 7.86 -9.61 -1.29
CA VAL A 128 7.23 -10.27 -0.16
C VAL A 128 5.82 -10.73 -0.54
N VAL A 129 5.45 -11.90 -0.01
CA VAL A 129 4.12 -12.48 -0.17
C VAL A 129 3.49 -12.53 1.21
N GLU A 130 2.42 -11.76 1.39
CA GLU A 130 1.67 -11.70 2.65
C GLU A 130 0.46 -12.63 2.51
N GLU A 131 0.48 -13.71 3.30
CA GLU A 131 -0.58 -14.72 3.28
C GLU A 131 -1.85 -14.23 4.01
N PRO A 132 -3.05 -14.63 3.55
CA PRO A 132 -4.28 -14.35 4.27
C PRO A 132 -4.21 -14.88 5.71
N GLY A 133 -4.74 -14.10 6.65
CA GLY A 133 -4.77 -14.40 8.08
C GLY A 133 -3.53 -13.94 8.84
N LYS A 134 -2.50 -13.42 8.17
CA LYS A 134 -1.29 -12.89 8.81
C LYS A 134 -1.39 -11.40 9.07
N ARG A 135 -1.16 -10.99 10.32
CA ARG A 135 -1.09 -9.59 10.71
C ARG A 135 0.29 -9.03 10.39
N HIS A 136 0.36 -8.06 9.50
CA HIS A 136 1.61 -7.52 9.01
C HIS A 136 1.56 -5.99 8.86
N THR A 137 2.73 -5.40 8.68
CA THR A 137 2.90 -4.00 8.29
C THR A 137 4.16 -3.81 7.46
N ILE A 138 4.20 -2.69 6.74
CA ILE A 138 5.38 -2.21 6.04
C ILE A 138 5.81 -0.88 6.66
N ALA A 139 7.11 -0.77 6.92
CA ALA A 139 7.74 0.43 7.42
C ALA A 139 8.84 0.92 6.47
N ASN A 140 9.17 2.20 6.57
CA ASN A 140 10.37 2.76 5.98
C ASN A 140 11.23 3.38 7.07
N PHE A 141 12.25 2.67 7.51
CA PHE A 141 13.20 3.16 8.51
C PHE A 141 14.41 3.90 7.93
N THR A 142 14.42 4.13 6.62
CA THR A 142 15.51 4.85 5.94
C THR A 142 15.32 6.37 6.01
N THR A 143 16.26 7.11 5.40
CA THR A 143 16.23 8.57 5.33
C THR A 143 15.63 9.13 4.04
N SER A 144 15.21 8.27 3.10
CA SER A 144 14.60 8.67 1.82
C SER A 144 13.26 7.96 1.62
N TYR A 145 12.42 8.48 0.71
CA TYR A 145 11.22 7.75 0.32
C TYR A 145 11.59 6.37 -0.22
N ALA A 146 10.74 5.39 0.07
CA ALA A 146 10.74 4.11 -0.59
C ALA A 146 9.44 3.95 -1.36
N LYS A 147 9.48 3.11 -2.40
CA LYS A 147 8.35 2.85 -3.26
C LYS A 147 8.23 1.38 -3.53
N PHE A 148 7.01 0.87 -3.41
CA PHE A 148 6.69 -0.52 -3.70
C PHE A 148 5.35 -0.63 -4.40
N THR A 149 5.16 -1.73 -5.13
CA THR A 149 3.92 -2.07 -5.81
C THR A 149 3.35 -3.30 -5.16
N THR A 150 2.15 -3.18 -4.60
CA THR A 150 1.38 -4.28 -4.03
C THR A 150 0.33 -4.72 -5.03
N THR A 151 0.32 -6.00 -5.34
CA THR A 151 -0.72 -6.67 -6.11
C THR A 151 -1.60 -7.44 -5.15
N GLN A 152 -2.86 -7.01 -5.04
CA GLN A 152 -3.88 -7.64 -4.23
C GLN A 152 -4.76 -8.50 -5.13
N SER A 153 -4.92 -9.77 -4.78
CA SER A 153 -5.77 -10.70 -5.51
C SER A 153 -6.55 -11.61 -4.58
N ALA A 154 -7.72 -12.05 -4.99
CA ALA A 154 -8.49 -13.04 -4.24
C ALA A 154 -9.18 -14.02 -5.18
N ARG A 155 -9.40 -15.26 -4.71
CA ARG A 155 -10.15 -16.29 -5.46
C ARG A 155 -11.65 -16.08 -5.29
N MET A 156 -12.16 -14.92 -5.71
CA MET A 156 -13.58 -14.58 -5.60
C MET A 156 -14.05 -13.66 -6.74
N GLN A 157 -15.37 -13.50 -6.87
CA GLN A 157 -15.97 -12.55 -7.79
C GLN A 157 -15.62 -11.10 -7.40
N ARG A 158 -15.41 -10.23 -8.40
CA ARG A 158 -14.95 -8.83 -8.22
C ARG A 158 -15.86 -8.01 -7.31
N GLU A 159 -17.16 -8.26 -7.34
CA GLU A 159 -18.17 -7.57 -6.53
C GLU A 159 -18.04 -7.90 -5.04
N LYS A 160 -17.43 -9.05 -4.72
CA LYS A 160 -17.09 -9.48 -3.35
C LYS A 160 -15.67 -9.08 -2.96
N PHE A 161 -14.86 -8.63 -3.93
CA PHE A 161 -13.49 -8.15 -3.74
C PHE A 161 -13.51 -6.70 -3.22
N SER A 162 -13.89 -6.57 -1.94
CA SER A 162 -13.81 -5.33 -1.18
C SER A 162 -12.49 -5.21 -0.42
N SER A 163 -12.22 -4.05 0.18
CA SER A 163 -11.12 -3.89 1.13
C SER A 163 -11.42 -4.74 2.38
N ASP A 164 -10.74 -5.88 2.56
CA ASP A 164 -10.85 -6.75 3.76
C ASP A 164 -9.79 -6.41 4.81
N TRP A 165 -9.36 -5.14 4.83
CA TRP A 165 -8.43 -4.59 5.81
C TRP A 165 -9.02 -4.66 7.22
N LYS A 166 -8.47 -5.52 8.08
CA LYS A 166 -8.81 -5.60 9.51
C LYS A 166 -7.61 -5.23 10.35
N ARG A 167 -7.80 -4.43 11.39
CA ARG A 167 -6.74 -4.13 12.37
C ARG A 167 -6.74 -5.14 13.50
#